data_AF-A0A3B9VJ28-F1
#
_entry.id   AF-A0A3B9VJ28-F1
#
_cell.length_a   1.000
_cell.length_b   1.000
_cell.length_c   1.000
_cell.angle_alpha   90.00
_cell.angle_beta   90.00
_cell.angle_gamma   90.00
#
_symmetry.space_group_name_H-M   'P 1'
#
loop_
_entity.id
_entity.type
_entity.pdbx_description
1 polymer ?
#
loop_
_entity_poly.entity_id
_entity_poly.type
_entity_poly.pdbx_seq_one_letter_code
_entity_poly.pdbx_strand_id
1 'polypeptide(L)'
;DMDFKVAGTKDFVTALQLDTKLDGIPASVLSAALLQAKEARLAILKVMNEAIDGPDDMNPLAPRIISIKIPVDQIGAVIGPKGKIINQIQEETGAEISIEDDGTIFIGATNGTAADAAKAAILSIADPKLPEIGERYNGTIVKLATFGAFVNLLPGKDGLLHISQIRKMHGGKRIENLEDVMNVGDKVEVEIGEIDPKGKLSLIPVLDESQKSDTASE
;
A
#
# COMPACT_ATOMS: atom_id res chain seq x y z
N ASP A 1 35.00 -37.82 -24.68
CA ASP A 1 35.81 -37.77 -23.44
C ASP A 1 35.63 -36.51 -22.59
N MET A 2 34.93 -35.48 -23.10
CA MET A 2 34.47 -34.33 -22.32
C MET A 2 32.94 -34.26 -22.39
N ASP A 3 32.29 -34.12 -21.23
CA ASP A 3 30.88 -33.76 -21.07
C ASP A 3 30.82 -32.34 -20.50
N PHE A 4 29.93 -31.49 -21.03
CA PHE A 4 29.73 -30.16 -20.46
C PHE A 4 28.28 -29.72 -20.62
N LYS A 5 27.84 -28.88 -19.68
CA LYS A 5 26.48 -28.33 -19.62
C LYS A 5 26.59 -26.82 -19.57
N VAL A 6 25.86 -26.14 -20.45
CA VAL A 6 25.83 -24.68 -20.51
C VAL A 6 24.39 -24.22 -20.30
N ALA A 7 24.17 -23.40 -19.28
CA ALA A 7 22.89 -22.73 -19.05
C ALA A 7 23.06 -21.22 -19.21
N GLY A 8 22.00 -20.53 -19.60
CA GLY A 8 22.03 -19.08 -19.72
C GLY A 8 20.84 -18.50 -20.43
N THR A 9 20.80 -17.17 -20.42
CA THR A 9 19.80 -16.38 -21.14
C THR A 9 20.18 -16.26 -22.62
N LYS A 10 19.38 -15.51 -23.38
CA LYS A 10 19.75 -15.13 -24.75
C LYS A 10 21.06 -14.32 -24.80
N ASP A 11 21.34 -13.57 -23.73
CA ASP A 11 22.40 -12.56 -23.70
C ASP A 11 23.73 -13.14 -23.18
N PHE A 12 23.70 -13.96 -22.12
CA PHE A 12 24.92 -14.47 -21.48
C PHE A 12 24.75 -15.87 -20.85
N VAL A 13 25.86 -16.47 -20.45
CA VAL A 13 25.91 -17.76 -19.73
C VAL A 13 25.69 -17.50 -18.24
N THR A 14 24.74 -18.21 -17.63
CA THR A 14 24.49 -18.14 -16.18
C THR A 14 25.18 -19.26 -15.41
N ALA A 15 25.40 -20.42 -16.05
CA ALA A 15 26.15 -21.52 -15.47
C ALA A 15 26.88 -22.35 -16.53
N LEU A 16 28.04 -22.88 -16.15
CA LEU A 16 28.85 -23.79 -16.96
C LEU A 16 29.35 -24.92 -16.04
N GLN A 17 29.04 -26.16 -16.39
CA GLN A 17 29.63 -27.36 -15.78
C GLN A 17 30.44 -28.08 -16.86
N LEU A 18 31.65 -28.51 -16.54
CA LEU A 18 32.53 -29.23 -17.46
C LEU A 18 33.21 -30.38 -16.73
N ASP A 19 33.00 -31.58 -17.24
CA ASP A 19 33.59 -32.83 -16.75
C ASP A 19 34.44 -33.43 -17.87
N THR A 20 35.75 -33.51 -17.64
CA THR A 20 36.70 -34.05 -18.63
C THR A 20 37.56 -35.14 -18.02
N LYS A 21 37.81 -36.19 -18.79
CA LYS A 21 38.82 -37.23 -18.49
C LYS A 21 40.16 -36.97 -19.17
N LEU A 22 40.26 -35.88 -19.93
CA LEU A 22 41.44 -35.49 -20.68
C LEU A 22 42.30 -34.53 -19.84
N ASP A 23 43.63 -34.67 -19.95
CA ASP A 23 44.62 -33.82 -19.26
C ASP A 23 44.61 -32.36 -19.76
N GLY A 24 44.04 -32.10 -20.94
CA GLY A 24 43.90 -30.75 -21.48
C GLY A 24 43.06 -30.73 -22.76
N ILE A 25 42.48 -29.57 -23.04
CA ILE A 25 41.65 -29.34 -24.23
C ILE A 25 42.12 -28.04 -24.89
N PRO A 26 42.41 -28.03 -26.20
CA PRO A 26 42.79 -26.80 -26.88
C PRO A 26 41.69 -25.73 -26.75
N ALA A 27 42.10 -24.49 -26.48
CA ALA A 27 41.15 -23.38 -26.31
C ALA A 27 40.25 -23.17 -27.55
N SER A 28 40.76 -23.44 -28.74
CA SER A 28 40.00 -23.39 -30.00
C SER A 28 38.86 -24.42 -30.03
N VAL A 29 39.11 -25.64 -29.53
CA VAL A 29 38.10 -26.71 -29.46
C VAL A 29 37.02 -26.38 -28.44
N LEU A 30 37.42 -25.88 -27.26
CA LEU A 30 36.47 -25.44 -26.24
C LEU A 30 35.62 -24.26 -26.73
N SER A 31 36.22 -23.29 -27.42
CA SER A 31 35.51 -22.15 -28.00
C SER A 31 34.49 -22.60 -29.05
N ALA A 32 34.86 -23.51 -29.95
CA ALA A 32 33.94 -24.08 -30.93
C ALA A 32 32.79 -24.84 -30.26
N ALA A 33 33.07 -25.63 -29.22
CA ALA A 33 32.05 -26.35 -28.47
C ALA A 33 31.06 -25.40 -27.77
N LEU A 34 31.56 -24.31 -27.18
CA LEU A 34 30.71 -23.29 -26.55
C LEU A 34 29.86 -22.50 -27.55
N LEU A 35 30.38 -22.24 -28.76
CA LEU A 35 29.61 -21.62 -29.85
C LEU A 35 28.48 -22.54 -30.32
N GLN A 36 28.76 -23.83 -30.50
CA GLN A 36 27.74 -24.83 -30.82
C GLN A 36 26.69 -24.93 -29.70
N ALA A 37 27.12 -24.92 -28.44
CA ALA A 37 26.22 -24.92 -27.29
C ALA A 37 25.36 -23.66 -27.22
N LYS A 38 25.89 -22.48 -27.61
CA LYS A 38 25.12 -21.23 -27.71
C LYS A 38 24.02 -21.36 -28.75
N GLU A 39 24.31 -21.88 -29.94
CA GLU A 39 23.31 -22.07 -31.00
C GLU A 39 22.19 -23.02 -30.54
N ALA A 40 22.55 -24.17 -29.97
CA ALA A 40 21.59 -25.12 -29.43
C ALA A 40 20.74 -24.51 -28.31
N ARG A 41 21.36 -23.77 -27.38
CA ARG A 41 20.66 -23.07 -26.29
C ARG A 41 19.65 -22.06 -26.83
N LEU A 42 20.02 -21.27 -27.84
CA LEU A 42 19.10 -20.30 -28.45
C LEU A 42 17.94 -20.98 -29.17
N ALA A 43 18.17 -22.12 -29.82
CA ALA A 43 17.12 -22.92 -30.42
C ALA A 43 16.13 -23.46 -29.37
N ILE A 44 16.64 -23.99 -28.26
CA ILE A 44 15.81 -24.47 -27.14
C ILE A 44 15.01 -23.31 -26.52
N LEU A 45 15.64 -22.17 -26.25
CA LEU A 45 14.97 -20.98 -25.72
C LEU A 45 13.86 -20.49 -26.64
N LYS A 46 14.03 -20.58 -27.97
CA LYS A 46 12.98 -20.23 -28.92
C LYS A 46 11.75 -21.13 -28.74
N VAL A 47 11.94 -22.45 -28.65
CA VAL A 47 10.83 -23.40 -28.44
C VAL A 47 10.18 -23.20 -27.06
N MET A 48 10.96 -22.89 -26.02
CA MET A 48 10.40 -22.54 -24.71
C MET A 48 9.51 -21.29 -24.77
N ASN A 49 9.95 -20.25 -25.48
CA ASN A 49 9.19 -19.01 -25.65
C ASN A 49 7.91 -19.19 -26.47
N GLU A 50 7.82 -20.23 -27.30
CA GLU A 50 6.57 -20.59 -27.99
C GLU A 50 5.52 -21.16 -27.02
N ALA A 51 5.96 -21.69 -25.88
CA ALA A 51 5.08 -22.23 -24.83
C ALA A 51 4.78 -21.22 -23.71
N ILE A 52 5.77 -20.42 -23.30
CA ILE A 52 5.64 -19.41 -22.24
C ILE A 52 6.64 -18.27 -22.50
N ASP A 53 6.13 -17.07 -22.79
CA ASP A 53 6.94 -15.89 -23.17
C ASP A 53 7.25 -14.96 -21.99
N GLY A 54 6.59 -15.16 -20.86
CA GLY A 54 6.81 -14.44 -19.62
C GLY A 54 6.15 -15.11 -18.41
N PRO A 55 6.36 -14.58 -17.20
CA PRO A 55 5.68 -15.07 -16.02
C PRO A 55 4.16 -14.81 -16.11
N ASP A 56 3.35 -15.86 -15.95
CA ASP A 56 1.90 -15.73 -15.79
C ASP A 56 1.52 -15.20 -14.40
N ASP A 57 0.26 -14.76 -14.26
CA ASP A 57 -0.33 -14.46 -12.96
C ASP A 57 -0.30 -15.68 -12.04
N MET A 58 0.01 -15.44 -10.76
CA MET A 58 0.14 -16.52 -9.79
C MET A 58 -1.18 -17.25 -9.57
N ASN A 59 -1.13 -18.59 -9.59
CA ASN A 59 -2.30 -19.44 -9.39
C ASN A 59 -3.08 -19.03 -8.11
N PRO A 60 -4.42 -18.87 -8.17
CA PRO A 60 -5.23 -18.51 -7.00
C PRO A 60 -5.13 -19.45 -5.80
N LEU A 61 -4.79 -20.71 -6.04
CA LEU A 61 -4.63 -21.77 -5.03
C LEU A 61 -3.19 -21.87 -4.50
N ALA A 62 -2.24 -21.16 -5.12
CA ALA A 62 -0.89 -21.11 -4.62
C ALA A 62 -0.85 -20.23 -3.35
N PRO A 63 -0.10 -20.64 -2.32
CA PRO A 63 0.11 -19.80 -1.15
C PRO A 63 0.63 -18.42 -1.57
N ARG A 64 -0.05 -17.38 -1.11
CA ARG A 64 0.35 -16.00 -1.38
C ARG A 64 1.16 -15.49 -0.20
N ILE A 65 2.34 -14.96 -0.47
CA ILE A 65 3.10 -14.16 0.49
C ILE A 65 2.88 -12.72 0.08
N ILE A 66 2.01 -12.02 0.80
CA ILE A 66 1.82 -10.58 0.63
C ILE A 66 2.84 -9.88 1.52
N SER A 67 3.64 -9.00 0.94
CA SER A 67 4.53 -8.11 1.70
C SER A 67 3.90 -6.73 1.78
N ILE A 68 3.78 -6.21 3.00
CA ILE A 68 3.41 -4.81 3.26
C ILE A 68 4.47 -4.17 4.13
N LYS A 69 4.62 -2.85 4.02
CA LYS A 69 5.54 -2.08 4.85
C LYS A 69 4.77 -1.14 5.75
N ILE A 70 5.09 -1.16 7.04
CA ILE A 70 4.50 -0.29 8.06
C ILE A 70 5.58 0.59 8.71
N PRO A 71 5.22 1.74 9.30
CA PRO A 71 6.13 2.52 10.12
C PRO A 71 6.68 1.70 11.31
N VAL A 72 7.98 1.84 11.58
CA VAL A 72 8.70 1.05 12.62
C VAL A 72 8.12 1.30 14.02
N ASP A 73 7.61 2.50 14.29
CA ASP A 73 6.93 2.86 15.55
C ASP A 73 5.62 2.10 15.78
N GLN A 74 5.00 1.59 14.70
CA GLN A 74 3.72 0.87 14.75
C GLN A 74 3.88 -0.64 14.88
N ILE A 75 5.10 -1.18 14.74
CA ILE A 75 5.39 -2.62 14.93
C ILE A 75 4.89 -3.10 16.29
N GLY A 76 5.16 -2.32 17.35
CA GLY A 76 4.72 -2.66 18.70
C GLY A 76 3.20 -2.70 18.86
N ALA A 77 2.47 -1.83 18.14
CA ALA A 77 1.01 -1.79 18.15
C ALA A 77 0.40 -3.00 17.43
N VAL A 78 0.98 -3.39 16.29
CA VAL A 78 0.55 -4.56 15.51
C VAL A 78 0.82 -5.89 16.23
N ILE A 79 1.97 -6.03 16.88
CA ILE A 79 2.29 -7.22 17.68
C ILE A 79 1.36 -7.28 18.91
N GLY A 80 1.17 -6.13 19.57
CA GLY A 80 0.43 -6.03 20.83
C GLY A 80 1.16 -6.67 22.01
N PRO A 81 0.62 -6.54 23.24
CA PRO A 81 1.25 -7.07 24.44
C PRO A 81 1.37 -8.60 24.35
N LYS A 82 2.62 -9.10 24.44
CA LYS A 82 2.96 -10.54 24.31
C LYS A 82 2.52 -11.18 22.98
N GLY A 83 2.38 -10.40 21.90
CA GLY A 83 1.94 -10.94 20.61
C GLY A 83 0.44 -11.25 20.53
N LYS A 84 -0.37 -10.77 21.49
CA LYS A 84 -1.80 -11.12 21.54
C LYS A 84 -2.54 -10.72 20.27
N ILE A 85 -2.27 -9.54 19.74
CA ILE A 85 -2.99 -8.98 18.58
C ILE A 85 -2.61 -9.76 17.33
N ILE A 86 -1.31 -9.95 17.09
CA ILE A 86 -0.85 -10.70 15.91
C ILE A 86 -1.31 -12.15 15.94
N ASN A 87 -1.31 -12.81 17.10
CA ASN A 87 -1.81 -14.18 17.23
C ASN A 87 -3.32 -14.26 16.97
N GLN A 88 -4.09 -13.27 17.43
CA GLN A 88 -5.52 -13.20 17.16
C GLN A 88 -5.81 -13.05 15.66
N ILE A 89 -5.07 -12.18 14.96
CA ILE A 89 -5.24 -12.00 13.51
C ILE A 89 -4.91 -13.30 12.78
N GLN A 90 -3.83 -14.00 13.16
CA GLN A 90 -3.47 -15.29 12.57
C GLN A 90 -4.54 -16.37 12.83
N GLU A 91 -5.13 -16.41 14.02
CA GLU A 91 -6.20 -17.36 14.37
C GLU A 91 -7.51 -17.07 13.61
N GLU A 92 -7.90 -15.81 13.49
CA GLU A 92 -9.13 -15.40 12.81
C GLU A 92 -9.04 -15.56 11.29
N THR A 93 -7.88 -15.28 10.70
CA THR A 93 -7.69 -15.30 9.24
C THR A 93 -7.12 -16.62 8.73
N GLY A 94 -6.43 -17.39 9.59
CA GLY A 94 -5.67 -18.57 9.18
C GLY A 94 -4.41 -18.23 8.37
N ALA A 95 -4.00 -16.95 8.33
CA ALA A 95 -2.75 -16.53 7.71
C ALA A 95 -1.58 -16.68 8.69
N GLU A 96 -0.39 -16.95 8.17
CA GLU A 96 0.88 -16.91 8.88
C GLU A 96 1.50 -15.52 8.70
N ILE A 97 1.83 -14.85 9.80
CA ILE A 97 2.33 -13.46 9.74
C ILE A 97 3.71 -13.38 10.38
N SER A 98 4.69 -12.91 9.61
CA SER A 98 6.04 -12.58 10.08
C SER A 98 6.29 -11.08 9.97
N ILE A 99 6.96 -10.49 10.96
CA ILE A 99 7.27 -9.06 11.01
C ILE A 99 8.78 -8.92 11.18
N GLU A 100 9.39 -8.13 10.29
CA GLU A 100 10.79 -7.76 10.34
C GLU A 100 11.00 -6.44 11.11
N ASP A 101 12.20 -6.25 11.64
CA ASP A 101 12.58 -5.07 12.43
C ASP A 101 12.56 -3.77 11.61
N ASP A 102 12.56 -3.86 10.27
CA ASP A 102 12.50 -2.73 9.35
C ASP A 102 11.06 -2.29 9.01
N GLY A 103 10.07 -2.93 9.62
CA GLY A 103 8.64 -2.68 9.39
C GLY A 103 8.05 -3.47 8.22
N THR A 104 8.81 -4.38 7.60
CA THR A 104 8.28 -5.28 6.58
C THR A 104 7.48 -6.41 7.23
N ILE A 105 6.24 -6.59 6.80
CA ILE A 105 5.35 -7.66 7.25
C ILE A 105 5.09 -8.60 6.08
N PHE A 106 5.37 -9.89 6.30
CA PHE A 106 5.04 -10.97 5.39
C PHE A 106 3.79 -11.69 5.87
N ILE A 107 2.79 -11.78 5.00
CA ILE A 107 1.51 -12.44 5.26
C ILE A 107 1.40 -13.62 4.30
N GLY A 108 1.66 -14.82 4.81
CA GLY A 108 1.49 -16.08 4.10
C GLY A 108 0.07 -16.61 4.29
N ALA A 109 -0.66 -16.90 3.22
CA ALA A 109 -1.92 -17.65 3.35
C ALA A 109 -2.12 -18.63 2.20
N THR A 110 -2.79 -19.74 2.48
CA THR A 110 -3.14 -20.78 1.50
C THR A 110 -4.24 -20.35 0.54
N ASN A 111 -4.97 -19.27 0.83
CA ASN A 111 -5.94 -18.65 -0.05
C ASN A 111 -5.75 -17.12 -0.07
N GLY A 112 -6.07 -16.49 -1.20
CA GLY A 112 -5.91 -15.03 -1.33
C GLY A 112 -6.82 -14.23 -0.38
N THR A 113 -8.02 -14.73 -0.09
CA THR A 113 -9.00 -14.05 0.76
C THR A 113 -8.56 -13.89 2.22
N ALA A 114 -7.83 -14.87 2.77
CA ALA A 114 -7.29 -14.82 4.12
C ALA A 114 -6.11 -13.84 4.20
N ALA A 115 -5.23 -13.85 3.19
CA ALA A 115 -4.13 -12.89 3.13
C ALA A 115 -4.63 -11.44 3.04
N ASP A 116 -5.68 -11.20 2.24
CA ASP A 116 -6.30 -9.87 2.13
C ASP A 116 -7.00 -9.43 3.42
N ALA A 117 -7.68 -10.36 4.11
CA ALA A 117 -8.29 -10.08 5.42
C ALA A 117 -7.24 -9.75 6.49
N ALA A 118 -6.15 -10.52 6.56
CA ALA A 118 -5.04 -10.27 7.47
C ALA A 118 -4.36 -8.93 7.17
N LYS A 119 -4.14 -8.62 5.88
CA LYS A 119 -3.62 -7.33 5.44
C LYS A 119 -4.50 -6.18 5.90
N ALA A 120 -5.82 -6.28 5.73
CA ALA A 120 -6.76 -5.24 6.15
C ALA A 120 -6.75 -5.02 7.67
N ALA A 121 -6.69 -6.11 8.44
CA ALA A 121 -6.59 -6.05 9.91
C ALA A 121 -5.30 -5.36 10.36
N ILE A 122 -4.15 -5.72 9.77
CA ILE A 122 -2.85 -5.13 10.10
C ILE A 122 -2.81 -3.65 9.71
N LEU A 123 -3.25 -3.28 8.51
CA LEU A 123 -3.29 -1.88 8.07
C LEU A 123 -4.20 -1.03 8.96
N SER A 124 -5.33 -1.57 9.43
CA SER A 124 -6.22 -0.84 10.34
C SER A 124 -5.56 -0.48 11.68
N ILE A 125 -4.55 -1.26 12.10
CA ILE A 125 -3.80 -1.05 13.34
C ILE A 125 -2.54 -0.21 13.09
N ALA A 126 -1.81 -0.51 12.01
CA ALA A 126 -0.53 0.08 11.69
C ALA A 126 -0.64 1.46 11.05
N ASP A 127 -1.74 1.71 10.34
CA ASP A 127 -2.02 2.98 9.70
C ASP A 127 -3.50 3.31 9.96
N PRO A 128 -3.83 3.89 11.12
CA PRO A 128 -5.14 4.45 11.34
C PRO A 128 -5.28 5.65 10.41
N LYS A 129 -5.54 5.42 9.11
CA LYS A 129 -5.55 6.38 7.99
C LYS A 129 -4.97 7.71 8.42
N LEU A 130 -3.66 7.92 8.31
CA LEU A 130 -3.13 9.28 8.27
C LEU A 130 -3.90 9.99 7.15
N PRO A 131 -4.83 10.88 7.50
CA PRO A 131 -5.82 11.27 6.52
C PRO A 131 -5.09 12.23 5.58
N GLU A 132 -5.01 11.85 4.32
CA GLU A 132 -4.13 12.49 3.34
C GLU A 132 -4.67 13.88 2.98
N ILE A 133 -3.77 14.80 2.63
CA ILE A 133 -4.17 16.13 2.15
C ILE A 133 -5.03 15.94 0.90
N GLY A 134 -6.25 16.50 0.91
CA GLY A 134 -7.24 16.37 -0.16
C GLY A 134 -8.29 15.27 0.05
N GLU A 135 -8.19 14.44 1.08
CA GLU A 135 -9.21 13.42 1.38
C GLU A 135 -10.44 14.07 2.05
N ARG A 136 -11.64 13.71 1.58
CA ARG A 136 -12.92 14.25 2.06
C ARG A 136 -13.54 13.35 3.11
N TYR A 137 -14.04 13.96 4.17
CA TYR A 137 -14.64 13.30 5.32
C TYR A 137 -15.99 13.94 5.66
N ASN A 138 -16.96 13.10 6.00
CA ASN A 138 -18.20 13.53 6.65
C ASN A 138 -18.01 13.48 8.16
N GLY A 139 -17.56 14.59 8.72
CA GLY A 139 -17.24 14.70 10.14
C GLY A 139 -18.39 15.27 10.97
N THR A 140 -18.36 15.02 12.27
CA THR A 140 -19.35 15.55 13.22
C THR A 140 -18.71 16.59 14.14
N ILE A 141 -19.35 17.73 14.36
CA ILE A 141 -18.83 18.77 15.25
C ILE A 141 -18.89 18.28 16.69
N VAL A 142 -17.74 18.15 17.34
CA VAL A 142 -17.63 17.72 18.74
C VAL A 142 -17.51 18.88 19.69
N LYS A 143 -16.95 20.01 19.25
CA LYS A 143 -16.74 21.19 20.09
C LYS A 143 -16.64 22.47 19.27
N LEU A 144 -17.26 23.54 19.76
CA LEU A 144 -17.10 24.89 19.23
C LEU A 144 -16.11 25.68 20.10
N ALA A 145 -15.26 26.49 19.48
CA ALA A 145 -14.32 27.39 20.14
C ALA A 145 -14.39 28.77 19.48
N THR A 146 -13.85 29.80 20.14
CA THR A 146 -13.90 31.19 19.64
C THR A 146 -13.18 31.40 18.29
N PHE A 147 -12.27 30.50 17.92
CA PHE A 147 -11.47 30.57 16.69
C PHE A 147 -11.84 29.53 15.63
N GLY A 148 -12.80 28.63 15.91
CA GLY A 148 -13.19 27.58 14.96
C GLY A 148 -14.01 26.44 15.58
N ALA A 149 -14.32 25.44 14.76
CA ALA A 149 -15.04 24.24 15.16
C ALA A 149 -14.12 23.00 15.09
N PHE A 150 -14.21 22.14 16.10
CA PHE A 150 -13.54 20.84 16.11
C PHE A 150 -14.49 19.80 15.53
N VAL A 151 -14.04 19.12 14.48
CA VAL A 151 -14.80 18.13 13.73
C VAL A 151 -14.12 16.78 13.89
N ASN A 152 -14.84 15.78 14.39
CA ASN A 152 -14.35 14.41 14.46
C ASN A 152 -14.44 13.76 13.08
N LEU A 153 -13.30 13.28 12.57
CA LEU A 153 -13.19 12.66 11.24
C LEU A 153 -13.14 11.13 11.34
N LEU A 154 -12.38 10.65 12.32
CA LEU A 154 -12.16 9.24 12.63
C LEU A 154 -12.15 9.08 14.17
N PRO A 155 -12.44 7.88 14.68
CA PRO A 155 -12.33 7.61 16.12
C PRO A 155 -10.94 8.01 16.66
N GLY A 156 -10.89 9.01 17.54
CA GLY A 156 -9.63 9.52 18.12
C GLY A 156 -8.87 10.56 17.29
N LYS A 157 -9.36 10.98 16.12
CA LYS A 157 -8.77 12.08 15.31
C LYS A 157 -9.78 13.19 15.06
N ASP A 158 -9.45 14.37 15.58
CA ASP A 158 -10.22 15.60 15.40
C ASP A 158 -9.45 16.57 14.50
N GLY A 159 -10.16 17.23 13.59
CA GLY A 159 -9.65 18.33 12.79
C GLY A 159 -10.25 19.67 13.20
N LEU A 160 -9.51 20.76 12.95
CA LEU A 160 -9.93 22.13 13.23
C LEU A 160 -10.40 22.80 11.94
N LEU A 161 -11.65 23.21 11.93
CA LEU A 161 -12.22 24.09 10.90
C LEU A 161 -12.13 25.54 11.38
N HIS A 162 -11.23 26.32 10.79
CA HIS A 162 -10.97 27.69 11.22
C HIS A 162 -12.13 28.64 10.84
N ILE A 163 -12.38 29.67 11.68
CA ILE A 163 -13.48 30.63 11.47
C ILE A 163 -13.46 31.32 10.10
N SER A 164 -12.27 31.52 9.51
CA SER A 164 -12.14 32.09 8.16
C SER A 164 -12.73 31.20 7.08
N GLN A 165 -12.66 29.87 7.25
CA GLN A 165 -13.22 28.92 6.31
C GLN A 165 -14.73 28.76 6.52
N ILE A 166 -15.20 28.79 7.76
CA ILE A 166 -16.63 28.79 8.10
C ILE A 166 -17.32 30.03 7.51
N ARG A 167 -16.66 31.20 7.55
CA ARG A 167 -17.15 32.41 6.89
C ARG A 167 -17.33 32.25 5.38
N LYS A 168 -16.47 31.48 4.70
CA LYS A 168 -16.63 31.19 3.26
C LYS A 168 -17.87 30.31 3.01
N MET A 169 -18.15 29.36 3.89
CA MET A 169 -19.37 28.53 3.83
C MET A 169 -20.65 29.36 3.96
N HIS A 170 -20.66 30.38 4.80
CA HIS A 170 -21.84 31.24 5.03
C HIS A 170 -21.82 32.56 4.25
N GLY A 171 -21.25 32.55 3.03
CA GLY A 171 -21.37 33.67 2.07
C GLY A 171 -20.60 34.94 2.45
N GLY A 172 -19.53 34.81 3.25
CA GLY A 172 -18.64 35.94 3.61
C GLY A 172 -19.20 36.89 4.67
N LYS A 173 -20.35 36.58 5.29
CA LYS A 173 -20.91 37.38 6.38
C LYS A 173 -20.00 37.34 7.60
N ARG A 174 -19.86 38.47 8.30
CA ARG A 174 -19.05 38.57 9.52
C ARG A 174 -19.76 37.83 10.64
N ILE A 175 -19.25 36.64 10.96
CA ILE A 175 -19.73 35.82 12.09
C ILE A 175 -19.12 36.41 13.37
N GLU A 176 -19.98 36.86 14.29
CA GLU A 176 -19.62 37.35 15.63
C GLU A 176 -19.56 36.20 16.63
N ASN A 177 -20.54 35.28 16.63
CA ASN A 177 -20.52 34.03 17.40
C ASN A 177 -20.69 32.81 16.50
N LEU A 178 -19.87 31.78 16.72
CA LEU A 178 -19.94 30.51 15.99
C LEU A 178 -21.20 29.70 16.34
N GLU A 179 -21.73 29.88 17.55
CA GLU A 179 -22.94 29.21 18.05
C GLU A 179 -24.21 29.63 17.29
N ASP A 180 -24.20 30.76 16.61
CA ASP A 180 -25.36 31.24 15.82
C ASP A 180 -25.49 30.51 14.47
N VAL A 181 -24.46 29.75 14.06
CA VAL A 181 -24.34 29.23 12.69
C VAL A 181 -24.14 27.71 12.64
N MET A 182 -23.57 27.12 13.70
CA MET A 182 -23.28 25.69 13.77
C MET A 182 -23.51 25.19 15.20
N ASN A 183 -24.06 23.98 15.34
CA ASN A 183 -24.27 23.34 16.64
C ASN A 183 -23.35 22.14 16.84
N VAL A 184 -23.05 21.83 18.10
CA VAL A 184 -22.38 20.57 18.45
C VAL A 184 -23.29 19.41 18.06
N GLY A 185 -22.75 18.45 17.31
CA GLY A 185 -23.49 17.31 16.75
C GLY A 185 -23.86 17.45 15.27
N ASP A 186 -23.71 18.63 14.66
CA ASP A 186 -23.99 18.78 13.23
C ASP A 186 -22.94 18.05 12.39
N LYS A 187 -23.40 17.49 11.28
CA LYS A 187 -22.55 16.82 10.29
C LYS A 187 -22.11 17.83 9.23
N VAL A 188 -20.81 17.85 8.93
CA VAL A 188 -20.21 18.73 7.93
C VAL A 188 -19.25 17.95 7.04
N GLU A 189 -19.31 18.23 5.74
CA GLU A 189 -18.36 17.67 4.78
C GLU A 189 -17.11 18.56 4.70
N VAL A 190 -15.97 17.97 4.99
CA VAL A 190 -14.69 18.67 5.17
C VAL A 190 -13.58 17.91 4.46
N GLU A 191 -12.68 18.66 3.86
CA GLU A 191 -11.46 18.19 3.20
C GLU A 191 -10.25 18.58 4.05
N ILE A 192 -9.21 17.75 4.05
CA ILE A 192 -7.98 18.05 4.77
C ILE A 192 -7.09 18.96 3.93
N GLY A 193 -6.92 20.21 4.40
CA GLY A 193 -6.10 21.20 3.73
C GLY A 193 -4.62 21.08 4.07
N GLU A 194 -4.30 21.05 5.37
CA GLU A 194 -2.92 20.99 5.85
C GLU A 194 -2.81 20.13 7.09
N ILE A 195 -1.67 19.45 7.23
CA ILE A 195 -1.33 18.66 8.41
C ILE A 195 -0.18 19.36 9.12
N ASP A 196 -0.43 19.86 10.32
CA ASP A 196 0.59 20.49 11.16
C ASP A 196 1.64 19.43 11.59
N PRO A 197 2.92 19.81 11.81
CA PRO A 197 3.97 18.89 12.28
C PRO A 197 3.67 18.23 13.64
N LYS A 198 2.67 18.74 14.37
CA LYS A 198 2.18 18.20 15.65
C LYS A 198 0.98 17.25 15.49
N GLY A 199 0.63 16.87 14.25
CA GLY A 199 -0.49 15.98 13.94
C GLY A 199 -1.87 16.63 14.03
N LYS A 200 -1.97 17.96 14.08
CA LYS A 200 -3.25 18.67 14.03
C LYS A 200 -3.70 18.82 12.58
N LEU A 201 -4.96 18.47 12.30
CA LEU A 201 -5.52 18.52 10.95
C LEU A 201 -6.23 19.86 10.76
N SER A 202 -5.85 20.63 9.74
CA SER A 202 -6.53 21.85 9.32
C SER A 202 -7.53 21.51 8.23
N LEU A 203 -8.80 21.83 8.47
CA LEU A 203 -9.91 21.46 7.60
C LEU A 203 -10.35 22.61 6.70
N ILE A 204 -10.75 22.27 5.48
CA ILE A 204 -11.35 23.15 4.49
C ILE A 204 -12.75 22.63 4.20
N PRO A 205 -13.78 23.48 4.19
CA PRO A 205 -15.14 23.06 3.92
C PRO A 205 -15.29 22.77 2.42
N VAL A 206 -15.91 21.65 2.09
CA VAL A 206 -16.29 21.35 0.72
C VAL A 206 -17.55 22.17 0.41
N LEU A 207 -17.40 23.18 -0.46
CA LEU A 207 -18.54 23.94 -0.96
C LEU A 207 -19.08 23.17 -2.16
N ASP A 208 -20.24 22.54 -1.99
CA ASP A 208 -20.98 22.01 -3.14
C ASP A 208 -21.38 23.17 -4.05
N GLU A 209 -20.73 23.30 -5.21
CA GLU A 209 -21.13 24.22 -6.28
C GLU A 209 -22.45 23.79 -6.98
N SER A 210 -23.25 22.90 -6.37
CA SER A 210 -24.47 22.34 -6.96
C SER A 210 -25.78 23.00 -6.49
N GLN A 211 -25.74 24.15 -5.80
CA GLN A 211 -26.96 24.93 -5.48
C GLN A 211 -26.92 26.39 -5.96
N LYS A 212 -26.61 26.61 -7.24
CA LYS A 212 -26.75 27.92 -7.89
C LYS A 212 -27.55 27.92 -9.21
N SER A 213 -28.38 26.92 -9.47
CA SER A 213 -29.17 26.87 -10.72
C SER A 213 -30.62 26.44 -10.53
N ASP A 214 -31.39 27.09 -9.65
CA ASP A 214 -32.86 26.88 -9.62
C ASP A 214 -33.68 28.10 -9.14
N THR A 215 -33.25 29.33 -9.43
CA THR A 215 -34.09 30.53 -9.25
C THR A 215 -33.83 31.60 -10.32
N ALA A 216 -33.91 31.22 -11.60
CA ALA A 216 -34.05 32.18 -12.68
C ALA A 216 -34.73 31.55 -13.91
N SER A 217 -36.02 31.23 -13.78
CA SER A 217 -36.91 31.09 -14.94
C SER A 217 -38.36 31.29 -14.49
N GLU A 218 -38.75 32.56 -14.44
CA GLU A 218 -40.10 33.05 -14.77
C GLU A 218 -39.95 34.21 -15.75
#